data_AF-A0A1V5VYH3-F1
#
_entry.id   AF-A0A1V5VYH3-F1
#
_cell.length_a   1.000
_cell.length_b   1.000
_cell.length_c   1.000
_cell.angle_alpha   90.00
_cell.angle_beta   90.00
_cell.angle_gamma   90.00
#
_symmetry.space_group_name_H-M   'P 1'
#
loop_
_entity.id
_entity.type
_entity.pdbx_description
1 polymer ?
#
loop_
_entity_poly.entity_id
_entity_poly.type
_entity_poly.pdbx_seq_one_letter_code
_entity_poly.pdbx_strand_id
1 'polypeptide(L)' 'MNLQAKKIELVQQILNIETPSLLEKLSAFLNKEVKTDWWDEIPDSIQKSIVKAKKQAKNGETVPHDIVMKQFKDTYGIQL' A
#
# COMPACT_ATOMS: atom_id res chain seq x y z
N MET A 1 -0.32 29.64 -16.88
CA MET A 1 -0.93 29.55 -15.54
C MET A 1 0.16 29.66 -14.48
N ASN A 2 -0.01 30.52 -13.48
CA ASN A 2 0.89 30.56 -12.33
C ASN A 2 0.45 29.50 -11.32
N LEU A 3 1.29 28.48 -11.12
CA LEU A 3 1.00 27.35 -10.23
C LEU A 3 0.76 27.79 -8.78
N GLN A 4 1.48 28.81 -8.31
CA GLN A 4 1.31 29.35 -6.95
C GLN A 4 -0.03 30.05 -6.79
N ALA A 5 -0.43 30.84 -7.80
CA ALA A 5 -1.74 31.48 -7.80
C ALA A 5 -2.88 30.44 -7.74
N LYS A 6 -2.74 29.32 -8.49
CA LYS A 6 -3.75 28.25 -8.46
C LYS A 6 -3.84 27.53 -7.11
N LYS A 7 -2.71 27.33 -6.42
CA LYS A 7 -2.70 26.75 -5.08
C LYS A 7 -3.44 27.64 -4.07
N ILE A 8 -3.20 28.95 -4.11
CA ILE A 8 -3.87 29.92 -3.22
C ILE A 8 -5.37 29.92 -3.46
N GLU A 9 -5.81 29.92 -4.72
CA GLU A 9 -7.22 29.86 -5.10
C GLU A 9 -7.92 28.62 -4.52
N LEU A 10 -7.29 27.44 -4.62
CA LEU A 10 -7.83 26.19 -4.09
C LEU A 10 -7.92 26.21 -2.57
N VAL A 11 -6.90 26.73 -1.87
CA VAL A 11 -6.93 26.86 -0.41
C VAL A 11 -8.09 27.75 0.04
N GLN A 12 -8.30 28.88 -0.64
CA GLN A 12 -9.43 29.77 -0.33
C GLN A 12 -10.79 29.08 -0.53
N GLN A 13 -10.94 28.31 -1.61
CA GLN A 13 -12.17 27.56 -1.84
C GLN A 13 -12.43 26.51 -0.76
N ILE A 14 -11.38 25.81 -0.30
CA ILE A 14 -11.48 24.80 0.76
C ILE A 14 -11.87 25.42 2.10
N LEU A 15 -11.29 26.56 2.46
CA LEU A 15 -11.59 27.25 3.72
C LEU A 15 -13.06 27.72 3.81
N ASN A 16 -13.71 27.93 2.66
CA ASN A 16 -15.11 28.36 2.59
C ASN A 16 -16.11 27.18 2.58
N ILE A 17 -15.65 25.92 2.64
CA ILE A 17 -16.55 24.76 2.66
C ILE A 17 -17.10 24.57 4.08
N GLU A 18 -18.42 24.76 4.23
CA GLU A 18 -19.11 24.53 5.51
C GLU A 18 -19.69 23.11 5.63
N THR A 19 -19.73 22.35 4.55
CA THR A 19 -20.33 21.00 4.50
C THR A 19 -19.29 19.93 4.85
N PRO A 20 -19.38 19.26 6.01
CA PRO A 20 -18.36 18.29 6.43
C PRO A 20 -18.21 17.10 5.48
N SER A 21 -19.31 16.64 4.87
CA SER A 21 -19.29 15.53 3.92
C SER A 21 -18.55 15.85 2.62
N LEU A 22 -18.44 17.14 2.25
CA LEU A 22 -17.67 17.56 1.09
C LEU A 22 -16.17 17.60 1.42
N LEU A 23 -15.80 18.06 2.62
CA LEU A 23 -14.43 18.02 3.12
C LEU A 23 -13.89 16.59 3.22
N GLU A 24 -14.71 15.64 3.69
CA GLU A 24 -14.33 14.22 3.77
C GLU A 24 -14.05 13.63 2.37
N LYS A 25 -14.92 13.89 1.40
CA LYS A 25 -14.72 13.43 0.01
C LYS A 25 -13.46 14.03 -0.61
N LEU A 26 -13.21 15.31 -0.36
CA LEU A 26 -12.02 16.01 -0.85
C LEU A 26 -10.74 15.46 -0.20
N SER A 27 -10.77 15.22 1.11
CA SER A 27 -9.67 14.59 1.85
C SER A 27 -9.34 13.21 1.28
N ALA A 28 -10.36 12.37 1.05
CA ALA A 28 -10.18 11.06 0.44
C ALA A 28 -9.58 11.13 -0.98
N PHE A 29 -10.04 12.08 -1.80
CA PHE A 29 -9.52 12.31 -3.14
C PHE A 29 -8.05 12.77 -3.11
N LEU A 30 -7.73 13.78 -2.31
CA LEU A 30 -6.35 14.28 -2.17
C LEU A 30 -5.42 13.20 -1.62
N ASN A 31 -5.86 12.41 -0.64
CA ASN A 31 -5.06 11.31 -0.09
C ASN A 31 -4.83 10.18 -1.09
N LYS A 32 -5.74 9.98 -2.05
CA LYS A 32 -5.60 8.99 -3.11
C LYS A 32 -4.63 9.45 -4.21
N GLU A 33 -4.59 10.74 -4.50
CA GLU A 33 -3.72 11.32 -5.55
C GLU A 33 -2.32 11.71 -5.04
N VAL A 34 -2.19 12.04 -3.75
CA VAL A 34 -0.92 12.47 -3.14
C VAL A 34 -0.10 11.30 -2.62
N LYS A 35 -0.75 10.20 -2.21
CA LYS A 35 -0.02 8.96 -1.91
C LYS A 35 0.20 8.23 -3.23
N THR A 36 1.43 8.23 -3.72
CA THR A 36 1.91 7.10 -4.52
C THR A 36 1.46 5.84 -3.77
N ASP A 37 0.73 4.96 -4.45
CA ASP A 37 0.42 3.66 -3.85
C ASP A 37 1.77 3.07 -3.42
N TRP A 38 1.88 2.57 -2.19
CA TRP A 38 3.14 1.96 -1.74
C TRP A 38 3.59 0.86 -2.72
N TRP A 39 2.63 0.28 -3.46
CA TRP A 39 2.85 -0.62 -4.57
C TRP A 39 3.76 -0.02 -5.65
N ASP A 40 3.57 1.24 -6.00
CA ASP A 40 4.36 1.97 -7.01
C ASP A 40 5.73 2.42 -6.47
N GLU A 41 5.91 2.39 -5.14
CA GLU A 41 7.18 2.73 -4.47
C GLU A 41 8.12 1.53 -4.28
N ILE A 42 7.62 0.29 -4.39
CA ILE A 42 8.45 -0.90 -4.24
C ILE A 42 9.13 -1.31 -5.57
N PRO A 43 10.39 -1.78 -5.53
CA PRO A 43 11.10 -2.23 -6.73
C PRO A 43 10.36 -3.31 -7.52
N ASP A 44 10.49 -3.28 -8.85
CA ASP A 44 9.90 -4.28 -9.77
C ASP A 44 10.17 -5.73 -9.37
N SER A 45 11.36 -6.01 -8.81
CA SER A 45 11.73 -7.36 -8.33
C SER A 45 10.84 -7.82 -7.18
N ILE A 46 10.48 -6.91 -6.28
CA ILE A 46 9.57 -7.16 -5.16
C ILE A 46 8.14 -7.32 -5.68
N GLN A 47 7.69 -6.43 -6.57
CA GLN A 47 6.37 -6.56 -7.19
C GLN A 47 6.19 -7.93 -7.88
N LYS A 48 7.18 -8.35 -8.70
CA LYS A 48 7.19 -9.66 -9.36
C LYS A 48 7.15 -10.82 -8.36
N SER A 49 7.89 -10.70 -7.26
CA SER A 49 7.90 -11.71 -6.19
C SER A 49 6.55 -11.83 -5.50
N ILE A 50 5.88 -10.71 -5.23
CA ILE A 50 4.54 -10.69 -4.63
C ILE A 50 3.49 -11.30 -5.59
N VAL A 51 3.54 -10.93 -6.88
CA VAL A 51 2.64 -11.50 -7.91
C VAL A 51 2.84 -13.01 -8.00
N LYS A 52 4.09 -13.48 -8.01
CA LYS A 52 4.40 -14.92 -7.98
C LYS A 52 3.84 -15.59 -6.73
N ALA A 53 4.14 -15.06 -5.54
CA ALA A 53 3.67 -15.62 -4.28
C ALA A 53 2.12 -15.71 -4.22
N LYS A 54 1.41 -14.69 -4.70
CA LYS A 54 -0.05 -14.72 -4.84
C LYS A 54 -0.55 -15.87 -5.74
N LYS A 55 0.11 -16.10 -6.88
CA LYS A 55 -0.22 -17.21 -7.79
C LYS A 55 0.01 -18.56 -7.11
N GLN A 56 1.15 -18.71 -6.45
CA GLN A 56 1.51 -19.94 -5.73
C GLN A 56 0.52 -20.24 -4.60
N ALA A 57 0.12 -19.22 -3.82
CA ALA A 57 -0.89 -19.36 -2.78
C ALA A 57 -2.25 -19.80 -3.35
N LYS A 58 -2.70 -19.23 -4.47
CA LYS A 58 -3.93 -19.67 -5.14
C LYS A 58 -3.86 -21.10 -5.66
N ASN A 59 -2.68 -21.55 -6.06
CA ASN A 59 -2.43 -22.91 -6.52
C ASN A 59 -2.26 -23.92 -5.36
N GLY A 60 -2.30 -23.48 -4.09
CA GLY A 60 -2.03 -24.34 -2.94
C GLY A 60 -0.55 -24.71 -2.77
N GLU A 61 0.36 -24.01 -3.45
CA GLU A 61 1.82 -24.19 -3.35
C GLU A 61 2.39 -23.51 -2.08
N THR A 62 1.65 -23.55 -0.98
CA THR A 62 2.05 -22.99 0.32
C THR A 62 2.26 -24.11 1.32
N VAL A 63 3.30 -23.99 2.13
CA VAL A 63 3.55 -24.92 3.23
C VAL A 63 3.10 -24.26 4.53
N PRO A 64 2.30 -24.94 5.37
CA PRO A 64 1.95 -24.46 6.70
C PRO A 64 3.21 -24.12 7.52
N HIS A 65 3.13 -23.03 8.27
CA HIS A 65 4.25 -22.52 9.05
C HIS A 65 4.83 -23.58 10.00
N ASP A 66 3.98 -24.30 10.74
CA ASP A 66 4.41 -25.32 11.70
C ASP A 66 5.23 -26.45 11.04
N ILE A 67 4.91 -26.80 9.79
CA ILE A 67 5.64 -27.82 9.03
C ILE A 67 7.03 -27.31 8.67
N VAL A 68 7.13 -26.06 8.19
CA VAL A 68 8.42 -25.42 7.85
C VAL A 68 9.31 -25.31 9.09
N MET A 69 8.75 -24.86 10.22
CA MET A 69 9.50 -24.69 11.46
C MET A 69 10.00 -26.01 12.04
N LYS A 70 9.18 -27.07 11.97
CA LYS A 70 9.59 -28.41 12.35
C LYS A 70 10.78 -28.89 11.51
N GLN A 71 10.68 -28.78 10.17
CA GLN A 71 11.78 -29.16 9.28
C GLN A 71 13.06 -28.36 9.55
N PHE A 72 12.93 -27.06 9.82
CA PHE A 72 14.08 -26.19 10.08
C PHE A 72 14.79 -26.58 11.39
N LYS A 73 14.02 -26.87 12.44
CA LYS A 73 14.53 -27.39 13.71
C LYS A 73 15.21 -28.73 13.55
N ASP A 74 14.59 -29.66 12.82
CA ASP A 74 15.13 -31.01 12.59
C ASP A 74 16.41 -30.98 11.75
N THR A 75 16.53 -30.04 10.81
CA THR A 75 17.69 -29.94 9.89
C THR A 75 18.87 -29.20 10.50
N TYR A 76 18.62 -28.12 11.24
CA TYR A 76 19.68 -27.21 11.71
C TYR A 76 19.86 -27.19 13.23
N GLY A 77 19.04 -27.92 13.98
CA GLY A 77 19.13 -28.01 15.45
C GLY A 77 18.81 -26.70 16.19
N ILE A 78 18.18 -25.72 15.52
CA ILE A 78 17.88 -24.41 16.09
C ILE A 78 16.59 -24.49 16.90
N GLN A 79 16.65 -24.23 18.21
CA GLN A 79 15.49 -23.91 19.04
C GLN A 79 15.26 -22.39 18.98
N LEU A 80 14.13 -21.98 18.40
CA LEU A 80 13.60 -20.61 18.49
C LEU A 80 12.70 -20.47 19.71
#